data_AF-A0A024EE26-F1
#
_entry.id   AF-A0A024EE26-F1
#
_cell.length_a   1.000
_cell.length_b   1.000
_cell.length_c   1.000
_cell.angle_alpha   90.00
_cell.angle_beta   90.00
_cell.angle_gamma   90.00
#
_symmetry.space_group_name_H-M   'P 1'
#
loop_
_entity.id
_entity.type
_entity.pdbx_description
1 polymer ?
#
loop_
_entity_poly.entity_id
_entity_poly.type
_entity_poly.pdbx_seq_one_letter_code
_entity_poly.pdbx_strand_id
1 'polypeptide(L)' 'MIAINEELNGSPELLNTDPYGAWIFKLKPSDKAELDKLLDAAGYKAAIGD' A
#
# COMPACT_ATOMS: atom_id res chain seq x y z
N MET A 1 4.34 -13.87 2.20
CA MET A 1 4.85 -12.84 1.27
C MET A 1 4.83 -13.41 -0.14
N ILE A 2 4.35 -12.67 -1.13
CA ILE A 2 4.17 -13.13 -2.52
C ILE A 2 5.22 -12.50 -3.45
N ALA A 3 5.51 -11.20 -3.29
CA ALA A 3 6.46 -10.49 -4.14
C ALA A 3 6.99 -9.20 -3.45
N ILE A 4 8.12 -8.71 -3.92
CA ILE A 4 8.70 -7.38 -3.66
C ILE A 4 8.84 -6.65 -4.98
N ASN A 5 8.69 -5.33 -4.96
CA ASN A 5 8.95 -4.51 -6.13
C ASN A 5 10.45 -4.20 -6.24
N GLU A 6 11.17 -5.05 -6.97
CA GLU A 6 12.61 -4.91 -7.18
C GLU A 6 13.01 -3.62 -7.92
N GLU A 7 12.07 -2.97 -8.63
CA GLU A 7 12.30 -1.68 -9.30
C GLU A 7 12.67 -0.57 -8.31
N LEU A 8 12.08 -0.60 -7.11
CA LEU A 8 12.34 0.38 -6.06
C LEU A 8 13.78 0.33 -5.52
N ASN A 9 14.53 -0.76 -5.75
CA ASN A 9 15.94 -0.81 -5.38
C ASN A 9 16.80 0.13 -6.24
N GLY A 10 16.42 0.32 -7.51
CA GLY A 10 17.12 1.22 -8.44
C GLY A 10 16.47 2.60 -8.54
N SER A 11 15.17 2.69 -8.24
CA SER A 11 14.35 3.89 -8.43
C SER A 11 13.40 4.14 -7.26
N PRO A 12 13.91 4.40 -6.03
CA PRO A 12 13.07 4.63 -4.85
C PRO A 12 12.17 5.89 -4.97
N GLU A 13 12.56 6.85 -5.79
CA GLU A 13 11.82 8.08 -6.07
C GLU A 13 10.45 7.84 -6.71
N LEU A 14 10.23 6.67 -7.32
CA LEU A 14 8.93 6.29 -7.89
C LEU A 14 7.82 6.31 -6.84
N LEU A 15 8.13 6.06 -5.57
CA LEU A 15 7.17 6.19 -4.46
C LEU A 15 6.59 7.59 -4.35
N ASN A 16 7.36 8.62 -4.71
CA ASN A 16 6.90 10.01 -4.63
C ASN A 16 6.07 10.40 -5.86
N THR A 17 6.46 9.93 -7.05
CA THR A 17 5.83 10.34 -8.32
C THR A 17 4.61 9.50 -8.70
N ASP A 18 4.59 8.23 -8.32
CA ASP A 18 3.48 7.31 -8.57
C ASP A 18 3.25 6.39 -7.35
N PRO A 19 2.77 6.93 -6.21
CA PRO A 19 2.67 6.19 -4.94
C PRO A 19 1.75 4.96 -5.01
N TYR A 20 0.80 4.93 -5.95
CA TYR A 20 -0.15 3.81 -6.09
C TYR A 20 0.30 2.78 -7.13
N GLY A 21 1.07 3.18 -8.15
CA GLY A 21 1.72 2.25 -9.08
C GLY A 21 3.02 1.66 -8.54
N ALA A 22 3.78 2.42 -7.76
CA ALA A 22 5.04 2.03 -7.12
C ALA A 22 4.81 1.27 -5.79
N TRP A 23 4.12 0.13 -5.88
CA TRP A 23 3.86 -0.74 -4.73
C TRP A 23 5.16 -1.24 -4.07
N ILE A 24 5.15 -1.50 -2.76
CA ILE A 24 6.34 -1.95 -2.01
C ILE A 24 6.44 -3.48 -2.01
N PHE A 25 5.39 -4.16 -1.54
CA PHE A 25 5.34 -5.61 -1.46
C PHE A 25 3.92 -6.15 -1.63
N LYS A 26 3.79 -7.44 -1.98
CA LYS A 26 2.52 -8.15 -2.05
C LYS A 26 2.53 -9.30 -1.06
N LEU A 27 1.43 -9.49 -0.35
CA LEU A 27 1.24 -10.59 0.60
C LEU A 27 -0.09 -11.29 0.34
N LYS A 28 -0.20 -12.54 0.78
CA LYS A 28 -1.48 -13.26 0.83
C LYS A 28 -2.02 -13.13 2.25
N PRO A 29 -3.18 -12.49 2.47
CA PRO A 29 -3.79 -12.48 3.79
C PRO A 29 -4.08 -13.92 4.23
N SER A 30 -3.77 -14.24 5.48
CA SER A 30 -4.15 -15.52 6.09
C SER A 30 -5.65 -15.59 6.38
N ASP A 31 -6.25 -14.42 6.65
CA ASP A 31 -7.68 -14.22 6.82
C ASP A 31 -8.10 -12.95 6.04
N LYS A 32 -9.19 -13.04 5.28
CA LYS A 32 -9.72 -11.92 4.50
C LYS A 32 -10.61 -10.99 5.34
N ALA A 33 -11.20 -11.49 6.43
CA ALA A 33 -12.04 -10.67 7.31
C ALA A 33 -11.25 -9.56 8.01
N GLU A 34 -9.93 -9.71 8.12
CA GLU A 34 -9.04 -8.66 8.64
C GLU A 34 -9.02 -7.40 7.75
N LEU A 35 -9.40 -7.50 6.47
CA LEU A 35 -9.52 -6.34 5.58
C LEU A 35 -10.65 -5.39 6.00
N ASP A 36 -11.71 -5.92 6.63
CA ASP A 36 -12.86 -5.12 7.09
C ASP A 36 -12.50 -4.19 8.26
N LYS A 37 -11.34 -4.42 8.90
CA LYS A 37 -10.81 -3.58 9.98
C LYS A 37 -9.95 -2.42 9.48
N LEU A 38 -9.62 -2.39 8.18
CA LEU A 38 -8.82 -1.33 7.58
C LEU A 38 -9.69 -0.10 7.26
N LEU A 39 -9.06 1.06 7.14
CA LEU A 39 -9.76 2.28 6.74
C LEU A 39 -10.13 2.23 5.26
N ASP A 40 -11.34 2.65 4.95
CA ASP A 40 -11.70 3.04 3.59
C ASP A 40 -11.12 4.42 3.22
N ALA A 41 -11.34 4.87 1.99
CA ALA A 41 -10.81 6.15 1.52
C ALA A 41 -11.31 7.35 2.34
N ALA A 42 -12.58 7.35 2.77
CA ALA A 42 -13.15 8.44 3.55
C ALA A 42 -12.61 8.44 4.99
N GLY A 43 -12.53 7.26 5.61
CA GLY A 43 -11.94 7.06 6.92
C GLY A 43 -10.46 7.44 6.98
N TYR A 44 -9.70 7.13 5.93
CA TYR A 44 -8.30 7.56 5.82
C TYR A 44 -8.17 9.09 5.72
N LYS A 45 -8.98 9.74 4.87
CA LYS A 45 -8.99 11.20 4.74
C LYS A 45 -9.32 11.90 6.06
N ALA A 46 -10.32 11.38 6.79
CA ALA A 46 -10.67 11.88 8.12
C ALA A 46 -9.52 11.71 9.13
N ALA A 47 -8.78 10.60 9.08
CA ALA A 47 -7.66 10.33 10.00
C ALA A 47 -6.48 11.30 9.82
N ILE A 48 -6.25 11.81 8.60
CA ILE A 48 -5.18 12.77 8.30
C ILE A 48 -5.63 14.24 8.44
N GLY A 49 -6.92 14.48 8.68
CA GLY A 49 -7.48 15.82 8.93
C GLY A 49 -7.69 16.68 7.69
N ASP A 50 -7.93 16.07 6.53
CA ASP A 50 -8.02 16.71 5.21
C ASP A 50 -9.47 16.86 4.70
#